data_AF-A0A924ZEK0-F1
#
_entry.id   AF-A0A924ZEK0-F1
#
_cell.length_a   1.000
_cell.length_b   1.000
_cell.length_c   1.000
_cell.angle_alpha   90.00
_cell.angle_beta   90.00
_cell.angle_gamma   90.00
#
_symmetry.space_group_name_H-M   'P 1'
#
loop_
_entity.id
_entity.type
_entity.pdbx_description
1 polymer ?
#
loop_
_entity_poly.entity_id
_entity_poly.type
_entity_poly.pdbx_seq_one_letter_code
_entity_poly.pdbx_strand_id
1 'polypeptide(L)'
;MHLSQIRTPAGPAVVARQGSTAQVVLNTATVYELAQAAIAAGHGIEAEVHQRGLGETVDLQGAAFDLPVSHPDPAHLHLTGTGLTHLGSASARDAMHAKLDAAEDLTDSMKMFRMGLETGRPAAGQVGAQPEWFYKGNGHA
;
A
#
# COMPACT_ATOMS: atom_id res chain seq x y z
N MET A 1 -6.50 10.77 -10.86
CA MET A 1 -7.74 10.12 -10.37
C MET A 1 -7.46 9.49 -9.01
N HIS A 2 -8.41 9.55 -8.06
CA HIS A 2 -8.33 8.81 -6.80
C HIS A 2 -9.43 7.73 -6.76
N LEU A 3 -9.10 6.55 -6.26
CA LEU A 3 -10.06 5.46 -6.07
C LEU A 3 -10.36 5.26 -4.59
N SER A 4 -11.60 4.89 -4.30
CA SER A 4 -12.03 4.50 -2.96
C SER A 4 -12.98 3.31 -3.08
N GLN A 5 -12.96 2.44 -2.08
CA GLN A 5 -13.95 1.37 -1.94
C GLN A 5 -14.90 1.76 -0.81
N ILE A 6 -16.20 1.72 -1.10
CA ILE A 6 -17.24 2.06 -0.14
C ILE A 6 -18.26 0.93 -0.05
N ARG A 7 -18.99 0.90 1.06
CA ARG A 7 -20.14 0.03 1.27
C ARG A 7 -21.42 0.81 1.02
N THR A 8 -22.24 0.31 0.11
CA THR A 8 -23.57 0.83 -0.20
C THR A 8 -24.63 -0.18 0.26
N PRO A 9 -25.92 0.21 0.35
CA PRO A 9 -27.01 -0.73 0.58
C PRO A 9 -27.09 -1.87 -0.46
N ALA A 10 -26.61 -1.64 -1.68
CA ALA A 10 -26.57 -2.63 -2.75
C ALA A 10 -25.34 -3.55 -2.70
N GLY A 11 -24.36 -3.27 -1.84
CA GLY A 11 -23.10 -4.00 -1.74
C GLY A 11 -21.87 -3.10 -1.86
N PRO A 12 -20.65 -3.69 -1.97
CA PRO A 12 -19.43 -2.93 -2.17
C PRO A 12 -19.41 -2.25 -3.53
N ALA A 13 -18.84 -1.05 -3.58
CA ALA A 13 -18.70 -0.27 -4.80
C ALA A 13 -17.35 0.44 -4.83
N VAL A 14 -16.82 0.63 -6.05
CA VAL A 14 -15.65 1.47 -6.29
C VAL A 14 -16.09 2.86 -6.72
N VAL A 15 -15.48 3.89 -6.14
CA VAL A 15 -15.73 5.29 -6.47
C VAL A 15 -14.46 5.90 -7.05
N ALA A 16 -14.59 6.52 -8.22
CA ALA A 16 -13.54 7.33 -8.83
C ALA A 16 -13.80 8.81 -8.54
N ARG A 17 -12.79 9.48 -7.97
CA ARG A 17 -12.80 10.94 -7.77
C ARG A 17 -11.84 11.65 -8.71
N GLN A 18 -12.37 12.60 -9.46
CA GLN A 18 -11.63 13.53 -10.30
C GLN A 18 -11.97 14.97 -9.86
N GLY A 19 -10.96 15.68 -9.34
CA GLY A 19 -11.19 16.98 -8.69
C GLY A 19 -12.14 16.85 -7.48
N SER A 20 -13.25 17.58 -7.53
CA SER A 20 -14.31 17.57 -6.52
C SER A 20 -15.42 16.54 -6.79
N THR A 21 -15.48 15.96 -7.98
CA THR A 21 -16.55 15.03 -8.36
C THR A 21 -16.14 13.59 -8.07
N ALA A 22 -16.93 12.86 -7.29
CA ALA A 22 -16.76 11.45 -6.98
C ALA A 22 -17.96 10.67 -7.51
N GLN A 23 -17.73 9.65 -8.33
CA GLN A 23 -18.78 8.84 -8.96
C GLN A 23 -18.48 7.36 -8.86
N VAL A 24 -19.53 6.55 -8.78
CA VAL A 24 -19.41 5.08 -8.80
C VAL A 24 -18.84 4.63 -10.15
N VAL A 25 -17.83 3.76 -10.13
CA VAL A 25 -17.35 3.05 -11.32
C VAL A 25 -18.32 1.91 -11.58
N LEU A 26 -18.95 1.91 -12.76
CA LEU A 26 -19.96 0.90 -13.10
C LEU A 26 -19.34 -0.51 -13.17
N ASN A 27 -20.17 -1.54 -12.96
CA ASN A 27 -19.77 -2.95 -13.07
C ASN A 27 -18.49 -3.29 -12.29
N THR A 28 -18.29 -2.69 -11.12
CA THR A 28 -17.05 -2.84 -10.33
C THR A 28 -17.37 -2.96 -8.85
N ALA A 29 -17.14 -4.14 -8.28
CA ALA A 29 -17.36 -4.37 -6.86
C ALA A 29 -16.15 -3.93 -6.02
N THR A 30 -14.93 -4.16 -6.50
CA THR A 30 -13.69 -3.92 -5.73
C THR A 30 -12.58 -3.31 -6.58
N VAL A 31 -11.66 -2.58 -5.94
CA VAL A 31 -10.46 -2.04 -6.62
C VAL A 31 -9.56 -3.17 -7.12
N TYR A 32 -9.54 -4.31 -6.43
CA TYR A 32 -8.78 -5.49 -6.87
C TYR A 32 -9.30 -6.04 -8.20
N GLU A 33 -10.62 -6.22 -8.32
CA GLU A 33 -11.27 -6.64 -9.57
C GLU A 33 -10.99 -5.66 -10.72
N LEU A 34 -11.06 -4.36 -10.46
CA LEU A 34 -10.74 -3.32 -11.43
C LEU A 34 -9.29 -3.42 -11.92
N ALA A 35 -8.33 -3.60 -11.00
CA ALA A 35 -6.92 -3.75 -11.33
C ALA A 35 -6.65 -5.03 -12.14
N GLN A 36 -7.27 -6.16 -11.75
CA GLN A 36 -7.13 -7.42 -12.46
C GLN A 36 -7.66 -7.34 -13.90
N ALA A 37 -8.79 -6.65 -14.12
CA ALA A 37 -9.32 -6.43 -15.46
C ALA A 37 -8.40 -5.56 -16.32
N ALA A 38 -7.89 -4.46 -15.77
CA ALA A 38 -6.93 -3.61 -16.47
C ALA A 38 -5.65 -4.36 -16.88
N ILE A 39 -5.13 -5.22 -16.00
CA ILE A 39 -3.99 -6.09 -16.27
C ILE A 39 -4.33 -7.08 -17.40
N ALA A 40 -5.46 -7.76 -17.31
CA ALA A 40 -5.89 -8.74 -18.31
C ALA A 40 -6.10 -8.10 -19.70
N ALA A 41 -6.57 -6.86 -19.74
CA ALA A 41 -6.78 -6.09 -20.96
C ALA A 41 -5.51 -5.36 -21.46
N GLY A 42 -4.42 -5.39 -20.70
CA GLY A 42 -3.13 -4.81 -21.10
C GLY A 42 -3.08 -3.28 -21.07
N HIS A 43 -3.87 -2.63 -20.22
CA HIS A 43 -3.88 -1.17 -20.09
C HIS A 43 -3.96 -0.70 -18.63
N GLY A 44 -3.87 0.63 -18.42
CA GLY A 44 -3.91 1.22 -17.09
C GLY A 44 -5.30 1.19 -16.45
N ILE A 45 -5.34 1.31 -15.12
CA ILE A 45 -6.59 1.38 -14.32
C ILE A 45 -7.47 2.56 -14.76
N GLU A 46 -6.89 3.69 -15.12
CA GLU A 46 -7.67 4.85 -15.60
C GLU A 46 -8.41 4.56 -16.91
N ALA A 47 -7.78 3.84 -17.84
CA ALA A 47 -8.43 3.40 -19.07
C ALA A 47 -9.56 2.40 -18.77
N GLU A 48 -9.37 1.50 -17.81
CA GLU A 48 -10.41 0.57 -17.36
C GLU A 48 -11.62 1.30 -16.76
N VAL A 49 -11.38 2.29 -15.89
CA VAL A 49 -12.47 3.13 -15.33
C VAL A 49 -13.25 3.83 -16.43
N HIS A 50 -12.57 4.38 -17.44
CA HIS A 50 -13.24 5.01 -18.58
C HIS A 50 -14.04 4.02 -19.43
N GLN A 51 -13.55 2.79 -19.63
CA GLN A 51 -14.28 1.75 -20.38
C GLN A 51 -15.53 1.27 -19.64
N ARG A 52 -15.46 1.10 -18.33
CA ARG A 52 -16.62 0.72 -17.51
C ARG A 52 -17.65 1.84 -17.42
N GLY A 53 -17.18 3.08 -17.43
CA GLY A 53 -18.00 4.26 -17.28
C GLY A 53 -18.30 4.59 -15.82
N LEU A 54 -18.86 5.79 -15.63
CA LEU A 54 -19.20 6.35 -14.32
C LEU A 54 -20.71 6.43 -14.17
N GLY A 55 -21.18 6.09 -12.97
CA GLY A 55 -22.58 6.15 -12.56
C GLY A 55 -22.86 7.36 -11.67
N GLU A 56 -23.64 7.10 -10.63
CA GLU A 56 -24.13 8.12 -9.70
C GLU A 56 -23.00 8.82 -8.95
N THR A 57 -23.21 10.11 -8.66
CA THR A 57 -22.34 10.91 -7.80
C THR A 57 -22.48 10.46 -6.34
N VAL A 58 -21.36 10.37 -5.65
CA VAL A 58 -21.28 9.95 -4.25
C VAL A 58 -20.80 11.12 -3.40
N ASP A 59 -21.50 11.40 -2.30
CA ASP A 59 -20.97 12.24 -1.22
C ASP A 59 -19.98 11.43 -0.37
N LEU A 60 -18.69 11.73 -0.54
CA LEU A 60 -17.64 11.04 0.19
C LEU A 60 -17.61 11.37 1.70
N GLN A 61 -18.24 12.46 2.14
CA GLN A 61 -18.24 12.81 3.57
C GLN A 61 -19.14 11.88 4.39
N GLY A 62 -20.24 11.41 3.79
CA GLY A 62 -21.18 10.48 4.41
C GLY A 62 -20.94 9.00 4.06
N ALA A 63 -19.92 8.67 3.27
CA ALA A 63 -19.70 7.32 2.79
C ALA A 63 -19.10 6.39 3.86
N ALA A 64 -19.56 5.14 3.88
CA ALA A 64 -18.94 4.08 4.67
C ALA A 64 -17.77 3.46 3.88
N PHE A 65 -16.54 3.79 4.25
CA PHE A 65 -15.35 3.30 3.56
C PHE A 65 -14.96 1.88 4.00
N ASP A 66 -14.56 1.06 3.03
CA ASP A 66 -13.81 -0.18 3.24
C ASP A 66 -12.31 0.08 2.98
N LEU A 67 -11.47 -0.95 3.14
CA LEU A 67 -10.05 -0.87 2.77
C LEU A 67 -9.90 -0.42 1.31
N PRO A 68 -8.92 0.44 0.97
CA PRO A 68 -8.71 0.88 -0.41
C PRO A 68 -8.49 -0.27 -1.39
N VAL A 69 -7.93 -1.38 -0.91
CA VAL A 69 -7.78 -2.64 -1.65
C VAL A 69 -7.84 -3.80 -0.66
N SER A 70 -8.44 -4.91 -1.10
CA SER A 70 -8.48 -6.19 -0.39
C SER A 70 -8.33 -7.33 -1.40
N HIS A 71 -7.88 -8.49 -0.95
CA HIS A 71 -7.80 -9.69 -1.78
C HIS A 71 -8.87 -10.69 -1.33
N PRO A 72 -9.56 -11.41 -2.25
CA PRO A 72 -10.57 -12.41 -1.88
C PRO A 72 -10.00 -13.57 -1.06
N ASP A 73 -8.72 -13.91 -1.30
CA ASP A 73 -7.94 -14.82 -0.45
C ASP A 73 -7.01 -14.01 0.47
N PRO A 74 -7.23 -14.00 1.79
CA PRO A 74 -6.38 -13.28 2.73
C PRO A 74 -4.91 -13.71 2.71
N ALA A 75 -4.59 -14.94 2.30
CA ALA A 75 -3.20 -15.40 2.22
C ALA A 75 -2.34 -14.61 1.20
N HIS A 76 -2.98 -13.80 0.35
CA HIS A 76 -2.32 -12.99 -0.68
C HIS A 76 -2.30 -11.49 -0.35
N LEU A 77 -2.77 -11.08 0.82
CA LEU A 77 -2.65 -9.70 1.30
C LEU A 77 -1.77 -9.69 2.53
N HIS A 78 -0.57 -9.13 2.46
CA HIS A 78 0.30 -8.99 3.64
C HIS A 78 0.39 -7.52 4.05
N LEU A 79 0.01 -7.22 5.30
CA LEU A 79 0.17 -5.89 5.87
C LEU A 79 1.46 -5.84 6.67
N THR A 80 2.42 -5.09 6.15
CA THR A 80 3.78 -5.08 6.68
C THR A 80 4.31 -3.67 6.75
N GLY A 81 5.42 -3.49 7.46
CA GLY A 81 6.01 -2.17 7.61
C GLY A 81 7.50 -2.25 7.90
N THR A 82 8.13 -1.09 7.85
CA THR A 82 9.56 -0.91 8.10
C THR A 82 9.76 0.36 8.92
N GLY A 83 10.67 0.31 9.89
CA GLY A 83 10.97 1.41 10.80
C GLY A 83 12.30 2.10 10.51
N LEU A 84 12.99 1.75 9.42
CA LEU A 84 14.35 2.24 9.11
C LEU A 84 14.42 2.94 7.74
N THR A 85 13.38 3.69 7.37
CA THR A 85 13.32 4.38 6.07
C THR A 85 13.77 5.85 6.13
N HIS A 86 13.91 6.42 7.32
CA HIS A 86 14.36 7.79 7.53
C HIS A 86 15.55 7.85 8.49
N LEU A 87 16.45 8.81 8.26
CA LEU A 87 17.62 9.06 9.12
C LEU A 87 17.23 9.23 10.60
N GLY A 88 16.15 9.94 10.87
CA GLY A 88 15.65 10.16 12.24
C GLY A 88 15.12 8.88 12.91
N SER A 89 14.58 7.94 12.14
CA SER A 89 14.11 6.65 12.68
C SER A 89 15.27 5.69 12.99
N ALA A 90 16.34 5.76 12.19
CA ALA A 90 17.55 4.99 12.43
C ALA A 90 18.32 5.52 13.67
N SER A 91 18.50 6.85 13.78
CA SER A 91 19.24 7.45 14.90
C SER A 91 18.54 7.25 16.25
N ALA A 92 17.20 7.34 16.30
CA ALA A 92 16.45 7.11 17.52
C ALA A 92 16.58 5.66 18.03
N ARG A 93 16.58 4.68 17.12
CA ARG A 93 16.77 3.26 17.47
C ARG A 93 18.19 2.95 17.87
N ASP A 94 19.18 3.49 17.14
CA ASP A 94 20.58 3.34 17.51
C ASP A 94 20.86 3.86 18.93
N ALA A 95 20.34 5.05 19.28
CA ALA A 95 20.49 5.62 20.61
C ALA A 95 19.82 4.78 21.73
N MET A 96 18.76 4.02 21.41
CA MET A 96 18.11 3.10 22.35
C MET A 96 18.93 1.82 22.55
N HIS A 97 19.52 1.29 21.48
CA HIS A 97 20.34 0.08 21.52
C HIS A 97 21.76 0.33 22.07
N ALA A 98 22.39 1.46 21.75
CA ALA A 98 23.72 1.85 22.26
C ALA A 98 23.77 2.05 23.78
N LYS A 99 22.61 2.27 24.43
CA LYS A 99 22.52 2.35 25.91
C LYS A 99 22.54 0.98 26.60
N LEU A 100 22.29 -0.09 25.86
CA LEU A 100 22.23 -1.46 26.40
C LEU A 100 23.56 -2.21 26.23
N ASP A 101 24.32 -1.90 25.18
CA ASP A 101 25.60 -2.56 24.87
C ASP A 101 26.76 -1.55 24.97
N ALA A 102 27.55 -1.65 26.04
CA ALA A 102 28.74 -0.82 26.28
C ALA A 102 29.97 -1.26 25.46
N ALA A 103 29.80 -1.53 24.16
CA ALA A 103 30.88 -1.88 23.24
C ALA A 103 30.77 -1.07 21.94
N GLU A 104 31.91 -0.60 21.42
CA GLU A 104 32.07 0.29 20.25
C GLU A 104 31.65 -0.32 18.90
N ASP A 105 30.87 -1.41 18.89
CA ASP A 105 30.38 -2.06 17.68
C ASP A 105 29.04 -1.47 17.24
N LEU A 106 28.86 -1.28 15.93
CA LEU A 106 27.60 -0.83 15.34
C LEU A 106 26.45 -1.75 15.76
N THR A 107 25.35 -1.14 16.23
CA THR A 107 24.11 -1.86 16.52
C THR A 107 23.55 -2.51 15.24
N ASP A 108 22.81 -3.61 15.36
CA ASP A 108 22.23 -4.29 14.21
C ASP A 108 21.25 -3.39 13.42
N SER A 109 20.58 -2.46 14.10
CA SER A 109 19.78 -1.42 13.46
C SER A 109 20.64 -0.53 12.54
N MET A 110 21.82 -0.11 12.98
CA MET A 110 22.72 0.71 12.16
C MET A 110 23.38 -0.06 11.03
N LYS A 111 23.70 -1.34 11.24
CA LYS A 111 24.17 -2.23 10.16
C LYS A 111 23.11 -2.34 9.07
N MET A 112 21.86 -2.64 9.42
CA MET A 112 20.76 -2.72 8.46
C MET A 112 20.48 -1.40 7.74
N PHE A 113 20.53 -0.27 8.47
CA PHE A 113 20.37 1.04 7.85
C PHE A 113 21.46 1.34 6.81
N ARG A 114 22.73 1.04 7.13
CA ARG A 114 23.84 1.22 6.18
C ARG A 114 23.70 0.33 4.94
N MET A 115 23.33 -0.95 5.12
CA MET A 115 23.06 -1.83 3.98
C MET A 115 21.99 -1.25 3.03
N GLY A 116 20.95 -0.62 3.59
CA GLY A 116 19.91 0.07 2.83
C GLY A 116 20.42 1.30 2.05
N LEU A 117 21.37 2.07 2.61
CA LEU A 117 22.00 3.20 1.89
C LEU A 117 22.89 2.72 0.74
N GLU A 118 23.65 1.66 0.96
CA GLU A 118 24.64 1.15 -0.01
C GLU A 118 23.98 0.39 -1.15
N THR A 119 23.01 -0.48 -0.85
CA THR A 119 22.44 -1.42 -1.83
C THR A 119 20.91 -1.50 -1.81
N GLY A 120 20.22 -0.63 -1.07
CA GLY A 120 18.74 -0.64 -0.99
C GLY A 120 18.03 -0.12 -2.24
N ARG A 121 18.76 0.46 -3.20
CA ARG A 121 18.24 0.85 -4.53
C ARG A 121 19.10 0.21 -5.63
N PRO A 122 19.02 -1.12 -5.82
CA PRO A 122 19.83 -1.82 -6.81
C PRO A 122 19.41 -1.44 -8.24
N ALA A 123 20.32 -1.61 -9.20
CA ALA A 123 20.00 -1.51 -10.61
C ALA A 123 19.07 -2.65 -11.06
N ALA A 124 18.41 -2.47 -12.22
CA ALA A 124 17.55 -3.50 -12.79
C ALA A 124 18.31 -4.84 -12.96
N GLY A 125 17.70 -5.92 -12.49
CA GLY A 125 18.29 -7.27 -12.53
C GLY A 125 19.29 -7.58 -11.41
N GLN A 126 19.55 -6.64 -10.49
CA GLN A 126 20.42 -6.89 -9.33
C GLN A 126 19.61 -7.06 -8.04
N VAL A 127 20.13 -7.90 -7.14
CA VAL A 127 19.57 -8.09 -5.80
C VAL A 127 20.08 -6.98 -4.89
N GLY A 128 19.18 -6.25 -4.25
CA GLY A 128 19.51 -5.22 -3.25
C GLY A 128 19.48 -5.74 -1.82
N ALA A 129 19.89 -4.91 -0.87
CA ALA A 129 19.73 -5.21 0.55
C ALA A 129 18.27 -5.44 0.92
N GLN A 130 18.02 -6.46 1.75
CA GLN A 130 16.70 -6.68 2.34
C GLN A 130 16.38 -5.54 3.32
N PRO A 131 15.21 -4.88 3.19
CA PRO A 131 14.80 -3.89 4.17
C PRO A 131 14.48 -4.57 5.50
N GLU A 132 14.58 -3.81 6.59
CA GLU A 132 13.90 -4.23 7.82
C GLU A 132 12.41 -4.35 7.53
N TRP A 133 11.81 -5.45 7.95
CA TRP A 133 10.39 -5.70 7.77
C TRP A 133 9.81 -6.32 9.03
N PHE A 134 8.63 -5.88 9.43
CA PHE A 134 7.79 -6.57 10.40
C PHE A 134 6.43 -6.92 9.79
N TYR A 135 5.87 -8.04 10.22
CA TYR A 135 4.56 -8.52 9.80
C TYR A 135 3.49 -8.09 10.80
N LYS A 136 2.40 -7.49 10.32
CA LYS A 136 1.24 -7.11 11.14
C LYS A 136 0.01 -7.99 10.94
N GLY A 137 -0.01 -8.83 9.90
CA GLY A 137 -1.15 -9.66 9.59
C GLY A 137 -1.41 -9.75 8.10
N ASN A 138 -2.45 -10.48 7.75
CA ASN A 138 -2.84 -10.72 6.37
C ASN A 138 -4.17 -10.02 5.97
N GLY A 139 -4.57 -9.03 6.76
CA GLY A 139 -5.84 -8.32 6.58
C GLY A 139 -7.10 -9.13 6.95
N HIS A 140 -6.94 -10.34 7.50
CA HIS A 140 -8.02 -11.10 8.14
C HIS A 140 -8.01 -10.82 9.66
N ALA A 141 -9.20 -10.63 10.26
CA ALA A 141 -9.38 -10.45 11.69
C ALA A 141 -9.78 -11.78 12.35
#